data_AF-A0AAE8MIT8-F1
#
_entry.id   AF-A0AAE8MIT8-F1
#
_cell.length_a   1.000
_cell.length_b   1.000
_cell.length_c   1.000
_cell.angle_alpha   90.00
_cell.angle_beta   90.00
_cell.angle_gamma   90.00
#
_symmetry.space_group_name_H-M   'P 1'
#
loop_
_entity.id
_entity.type
_entity.pdbx_description
1 polymer ?
#
loop_
_entity_poly.entity_id
_entity_poly.type
_entity_poly.pdbx_seq_one_letter_code
_entity_poly.pdbx_strand_id
1 'polypeptide(L)'
;MPKLDYHTGDDATSNDTCLESIAHQLKENLNVDYDPKKRRPRCIGHIINLFLQAFLLGSSNEALIAALEAASEATSEDLLVRFSKALSTRRRRGRRRPSKSDVDKDYLGIEIIPALRKLHGLARHYNAPETRDGRMLHAIDMGWFIMNKYYTVTEDVPVYSAALLLDPSKRDAYIKQNWPDEWYDNAIGGAQAIWEEEYNIELPTKPSGRSERCPGLCGT
;
A
#
# COMPACT_ATOMS: atom_id res chain seq x y z
N MET A 1 21.29 -3.45 -19.75
CA MET A 1 20.75 -4.76 -19.32
C MET A 1 19.24 -4.64 -19.21
N PRO A 2 18.46 -5.69 -19.53
CA PRO A 2 17.02 -5.68 -19.27
C PRO A 2 16.78 -5.57 -17.75
N LYS A 3 15.91 -4.65 -17.35
CA LYS A 3 15.49 -4.51 -15.97
C LYS A 3 14.23 -5.33 -15.76
N LEU A 4 14.20 -6.14 -14.71
CA LEU A 4 13.02 -6.93 -14.38
C LEU A 4 11.98 -6.01 -13.72
N ASP A 5 10.74 -6.12 -14.17
CA ASP A 5 9.63 -5.26 -13.79
C ASP A 5 8.95 -5.72 -12.48
N TYR A 6 7.91 -5.01 -12.05
CA TYR A 6 7.13 -5.33 -10.85
C TYR A 6 6.26 -6.58 -11.02
N HIS A 7 6.08 -7.36 -9.95
CA HIS A 7 5.25 -8.57 -9.93
C HIS A 7 4.00 -8.39 -9.07
N THR A 8 2.83 -8.46 -9.69
CA THR A 8 1.54 -8.44 -8.98
C THR A 8 0.90 -9.81 -9.04
N GLY A 9 0.74 -10.46 -7.88
CA GLY A 9 -0.07 -11.67 -7.67
C GLY A 9 -1.19 -11.38 -6.67
N ASP A 10 -1.90 -12.39 -6.18
CA ASP A 10 -2.76 -12.21 -5.01
C ASP A 10 -1.93 -11.88 -3.74
N ASP A 11 -2.58 -11.45 -2.66
CA ASP A 11 -1.85 -11.05 -1.45
C ASP A 11 -1.49 -12.24 -0.54
N ALA A 12 -1.51 -13.46 -1.10
CA ALA A 12 -1.09 -14.67 -0.42
C ALA A 12 0.41 -14.63 -0.08
N THR A 13 0.78 -15.19 1.07
CA THR A 13 2.17 -15.26 1.55
C THR A 13 3.07 -16.12 0.68
N SER A 14 2.51 -17.10 -0.04
CA SER A 14 3.26 -17.91 -1.01
C SER A 14 3.94 -17.06 -2.09
N ASN A 15 3.42 -15.87 -2.38
CA ASN A 15 4.03 -14.97 -3.35
C ASN A 15 5.29 -14.27 -2.79
N ASP A 16 5.44 -14.10 -1.48
CA ASP A 16 6.71 -13.66 -0.88
C ASP A 16 7.79 -14.71 -1.14
N THR A 17 7.50 -15.95 -0.78
CA THR A 17 8.41 -17.09 -0.98
C THR A 17 8.76 -17.28 -2.46
N CYS A 18 7.79 -17.09 -3.36
CA CYS A 18 8.01 -17.11 -4.80
C CYS A 18 9.01 -16.03 -5.23
N LEU A 19 8.80 -14.78 -4.79
CA LEU A 19 9.67 -13.66 -5.17
C LEU A 19 11.07 -13.74 -4.55
N GLU A 20 11.20 -14.26 -3.34
CA GLU A 20 12.51 -14.57 -2.71
C GLU A 20 13.28 -15.62 -3.53
N SER A 21 12.60 -16.67 -3.97
CA SER A 21 13.19 -17.70 -4.84
C SER A 21 13.62 -17.12 -6.19
N ILE A 22 12.79 -16.26 -6.80
CA ILE A 22 13.12 -15.55 -8.04
C ILE A 22 14.36 -14.66 -7.83
N ALA A 23 14.42 -13.89 -6.74
CA ALA A 23 15.57 -13.03 -6.44
C ALA A 23 16.88 -13.83 -6.34
N HIS A 24 16.84 -14.98 -5.68
CA HIS A 24 17.98 -15.88 -5.55
C HIS A 24 18.45 -16.37 -6.94
N GLN A 25 17.54 -16.86 -7.77
CA GLN A 25 17.89 -17.36 -9.10
C GLN A 25 18.41 -16.26 -10.04
N LEU A 26 17.87 -15.05 -9.95
CA LEU A 26 18.35 -13.90 -10.72
C LEU A 26 19.77 -13.51 -10.30
N LYS A 27 20.05 -13.55 -8.99
CA LYS A 27 21.39 -13.23 -8.48
C LYS A 27 22.41 -14.29 -8.88
N GLU A 28 22.08 -15.56 -8.73
CA GLU A 28 23.00 -16.66 -9.04
C GLU A 28 23.29 -16.81 -10.54
N ASN A 29 22.24 -16.79 -11.36
CA ASN A 29 22.38 -17.14 -12.77
C ASN A 29 22.69 -15.94 -13.67
N LEU A 30 22.25 -14.75 -13.28
CA LEU A 30 22.32 -13.55 -14.11
C LEU A 30 23.05 -12.38 -13.44
N ASN A 31 23.46 -12.52 -12.17
CA ASN A 31 24.01 -11.44 -11.34
C ASN A 31 23.14 -10.17 -11.34
N VAL A 32 21.82 -10.35 -11.34
CA VAL A 32 20.83 -9.27 -11.26
C VAL A 32 20.37 -9.14 -9.82
N ASP A 33 20.53 -7.94 -9.25
CA ASP A 33 19.96 -7.61 -7.95
C ASP A 33 18.46 -7.33 -8.11
N TYR A 34 17.64 -8.03 -7.33
CA TYR A 34 16.19 -7.91 -7.32
C TYR A 34 15.73 -7.86 -5.87
N ASP A 35 14.99 -6.82 -5.50
CA ASP A 35 14.42 -6.66 -4.16
C ASP A 35 12.95 -7.15 -4.17
N PRO A 36 12.64 -8.33 -3.60
CA PRO A 36 11.29 -8.88 -3.59
C PRO A 36 10.24 -7.93 -3.00
N LYS A 37 10.60 -7.19 -1.95
CA LYS A 37 9.66 -6.34 -1.21
C LYS A 37 9.32 -5.10 -2.01
N LYS A 38 10.34 -4.40 -2.52
CA LYS A 38 10.14 -3.21 -3.36
C LYS A 38 9.48 -3.54 -4.69
N ARG A 39 9.57 -4.77 -5.17
CA ARG A 39 9.05 -5.21 -6.49
C ARG A 39 7.71 -5.94 -6.40
N ARG A 40 7.07 -5.99 -5.23
CA ARG A 40 5.76 -6.63 -5.01
C ARG A 40 4.63 -5.63 -4.74
N PRO A 41 3.97 -5.08 -5.78
CA PRO A 41 2.68 -4.44 -5.61
C PRO A 41 1.64 -5.41 -5.04
N ARG A 42 0.78 -4.90 -4.18
CA ARG A 42 -0.34 -5.65 -3.58
C ARG A 42 -1.57 -5.61 -4.47
N CYS A 43 -2.36 -6.68 -4.46
CA CYS A 43 -3.54 -6.80 -5.29
C CYS A 43 -4.73 -6.06 -4.69
N ILE A 44 -5.08 -4.91 -5.26
CA ILE A 44 -6.21 -4.10 -4.77
C ILE A 44 -7.53 -4.89 -4.73
N GLY A 45 -7.77 -5.80 -5.67
CA GLY A 45 -8.96 -6.65 -5.68
C GLY A 45 -8.99 -7.62 -4.48
N HIS A 46 -7.84 -8.18 -4.13
CA HIS A 46 -7.71 -9.07 -2.98
C HIS A 46 -7.87 -8.29 -1.66
N ILE A 47 -7.26 -7.10 -1.55
CA ILE A 47 -7.45 -6.18 -0.41
C ILE A 47 -8.93 -5.84 -0.20
N ILE A 48 -9.66 -5.49 -1.28
CA ILE A 48 -11.09 -5.17 -1.20
C ILE A 48 -11.90 -6.39 -0.73
N ASN A 49 -11.60 -7.58 -1.25
CA ASN A 49 -12.26 -8.81 -0.82
C ASN A 49 -12.03 -9.07 0.69
N LEU A 50 -10.79 -8.95 1.17
CA LEU A 50 -10.46 -9.11 2.60
C LEU A 50 -11.15 -8.06 3.46
N PHE A 51 -11.17 -6.80 3.02
CA PHE A 51 -11.90 -5.72 3.67
C PHE A 51 -13.38 -6.05 3.80
N LEU A 52 -14.02 -6.48 2.71
CA LEU A 52 -15.44 -6.82 2.69
C LEU A 52 -15.73 -8.03 3.59
N GLN A 53 -14.88 -9.05 3.60
CA GLN A 53 -15.03 -10.19 4.50
C GLN A 53 -14.95 -9.76 5.96
N ALA A 54 -13.95 -8.96 6.34
CA ALA A 54 -13.83 -8.44 7.71
C ALA A 54 -15.01 -7.53 8.09
N PHE A 55 -15.45 -6.67 7.18
CA PHE A 55 -16.56 -5.74 7.40
C PHE A 55 -17.91 -6.47 7.51
N LEU A 56 -18.20 -7.41 6.61
CA LEU A 56 -19.49 -8.10 6.55
C LEU A 56 -19.59 -9.24 7.58
N LEU A 57 -18.49 -9.93 7.86
CA LEU A 57 -18.47 -11.14 8.68
C LEU A 57 -17.89 -10.92 10.08
N GLY A 58 -17.42 -9.72 10.41
CA GLY A 58 -16.79 -9.37 11.69
C GLY A 58 -17.65 -9.62 12.95
N SER A 59 -18.88 -10.09 12.82
CA SER A 59 -19.69 -10.58 13.95
C SER A 59 -19.35 -12.01 14.42
N SER A 60 -18.53 -12.75 13.66
CA SER A 60 -17.98 -14.07 14.02
C SER A 60 -16.46 -13.98 14.16
N ASN A 61 -15.94 -14.46 15.30
CA ASN A 61 -14.50 -14.53 15.55
C ASN A 61 -13.82 -15.44 14.53
N GLU A 62 -14.50 -16.49 14.08
CA GLU A 62 -14.00 -17.50 13.14
C GLU A 62 -13.83 -16.91 11.74
N ALA A 63 -14.81 -16.14 11.26
CA ALA A 63 -14.72 -15.45 9.97
C ALA A 63 -13.66 -14.35 9.98
N LEU A 64 -13.46 -13.71 11.14
CA LEU A 64 -12.38 -12.74 11.33
C LEU A 64 -11.00 -13.41 11.33
N ILE A 65 -10.84 -14.54 12.03
CA ILE A 65 -9.59 -15.31 12.02
C ILE A 65 -9.25 -15.74 10.59
N ALA A 66 -10.21 -16.29 9.85
CA ALA A 66 -10.01 -16.70 8.47
C ALA A 66 -9.62 -15.52 7.55
N ALA A 67 -10.25 -14.35 7.71
CA ALA A 67 -9.90 -13.16 6.96
C ALA A 67 -8.49 -12.63 7.32
N LEU A 68 -8.09 -12.74 8.59
CA LEU A 68 -6.77 -12.31 9.05
C LEU A 68 -5.65 -13.28 8.63
N GLU A 69 -5.92 -14.58 8.63
CA GLU A 69 -5.02 -15.61 8.09
C GLU A 69 -4.83 -15.42 6.59
N ALA A 70 -5.90 -15.16 5.85
CA ALA A 70 -5.82 -14.83 4.43
C ALA A 70 -5.07 -13.51 4.17
N ALA A 71 -5.05 -12.60 5.15
CA ALA A 71 -4.44 -11.29 5.03
C ALA A 71 -2.96 -11.20 5.49
N SER A 72 -2.35 -12.21 6.14
CA SER A 72 -1.13 -11.99 6.95
C SER A 72 0.12 -12.82 6.66
N GLU A 73 1.26 -12.10 6.64
CA GLU A 73 2.66 -12.53 6.74
C GLU A 73 3.18 -12.75 8.19
N ALA A 74 2.47 -12.30 9.23
CA ALA A 74 2.86 -12.48 10.63
C ALA A 74 2.10 -13.64 11.30
N THR A 75 2.78 -14.38 12.20
CA THR A 75 2.22 -15.50 12.96
C THR A 75 0.87 -15.12 13.60
N SER A 76 -0.17 -15.88 13.25
CA SER A 76 -1.56 -15.69 13.67
C SER A 76 -1.71 -15.30 15.15
N GLU A 77 -0.92 -15.93 16.03
CA GLU A 77 -0.86 -15.64 17.48
C GLU A 77 -0.56 -14.17 17.85
N ASP A 78 0.46 -13.52 17.28
CA ASP A 78 0.86 -12.17 17.73
C ASP A 78 -0.16 -11.11 17.31
N LEU A 79 -0.78 -11.31 16.14
CA LEU A 79 -1.89 -10.48 15.69
C LEU A 79 -3.11 -10.72 16.57
N LEU A 80 -3.54 -11.97 16.79
CA LEU A 80 -4.67 -12.29 17.66
C LEU A 80 -4.49 -11.76 19.09
N VAL A 81 -3.26 -11.75 19.61
CA VAL A 81 -2.93 -11.15 20.91
C VAL A 81 -3.05 -9.62 20.87
N ARG A 82 -2.49 -8.94 19.86
CA ARG A 82 -2.63 -7.47 19.70
C ARG A 82 -4.10 -7.07 19.51
N PHE A 83 -4.85 -7.85 18.75
CA PHE A 83 -6.27 -7.65 18.48
C PHE A 83 -7.15 -7.91 19.70
N SER A 84 -6.99 -9.04 20.37
CA SER A 84 -7.73 -9.34 21.60
C SER A 84 -7.43 -8.32 22.69
N LYS A 85 -6.19 -7.81 22.75
CA LYS A 85 -5.79 -6.69 23.62
C LYS A 85 -6.49 -5.39 23.23
N ALA A 86 -6.56 -5.03 21.95
CA ALA A 86 -7.28 -3.84 21.48
C ALA A 86 -8.79 -3.92 21.75
N LEU A 87 -9.43 -5.06 21.46
CA LEU A 87 -10.85 -5.32 21.71
C LEU A 87 -11.19 -5.34 23.21
N SER A 88 -10.35 -5.98 24.04
CA SER A 88 -10.57 -6.03 25.50
C SER A 88 -10.38 -4.66 26.16
N THR A 89 -9.45 -3.84 25.66
CA THR A 89 -9.25 -2.46 26.11
C THR A 89 -10.48 -1.58 25.79
N ARG A 90 -11.10 -1.76 24.62
CA ARG A 90 -12.34 -1.06 24.24
C ARG A 90 -13.59 -1.53 24.98
N ARG A 91 -13.73 -2.85 25.20
CA ARG A 91 -14.86 -3.41 25.96
C ARG A 91 -14.89 -2.90 27.41
N ARG A 92 -13.73 -2.56 27.97
CA ARG A 92 -13.60 -1.87 29.28
C ARG A 92 -13.95 -0.37 29.22
N ARG A 93 -13.62 0.33 28.11
CA ARG A 93 -13.97 1.75 27.91
C ARG A 93 -15.46 1.98 27.63
N GLY A 94 -16.12 1.11 26.88
CA GLY A 94 -17.55 1.21 26.54
C GLY A 94 -18.53 1.13 27.73
N ARG A 95 -18.07 0.72 28.92
CA ARG A 95 -18.84 0.73 30.18
C ARG A 95 -18.76 2.07 30.94
N ARG A 96 -17.89 3.00 30.55
CA ARG A 96 -17.75 4.33 31.15
C ARG A 96 -18.35 5.39 30.22
N ARG A 97 -19.05 6.39 30.79
CA ARG A 97 -19.55 7.56 30.05
C ARG A 97 -18.35 8.31 29.43
N PRO A 98 -18.35 8.66 28.13
CA PRO A 98 -17.23 9.34 27.51
C PRO A 98 -17.12 10.80 28.00
N SER A 99 -15.92 11.24 28.35
CA SER A 99 -15.59 12.65 28.57
C SER A 99 -15.29 13.33 27.23
N LYS A 100 -15.54 14.64 27.12
CA LYS A 100 -15.22 15.49 25.95
C LYS A 100 -13.73 15.47 25.57
N SER A 101 -12.85 14.97 26.45
CA SER A 101 -11.41 14.82 26.25
C SER A 101 -10.97 13.51 25.60
N ASP A 102 -11.88 12.54 25.41
CA ASP A 102 -11.55 11.17 25.01
C ASP A 102 -11.60 10.96 23.48
N VAL A 103 -11.21 11.96 22.69
CA VAL A 103 -11.00 11.76 21.26
C VAL A 103 -9.72 10.94 21.10
N ASP A 104 -9.92 9.66 20.78
CA ASP A 104 -8.95 8.57 20.79
C ASP A 104 -7.81 8.85 19.80
N LYS A 105 -6.58 8.99 20.30
CA LYS A 105 -5.37 9.28 19.50
C LYS A 105 -5.06 8.20 18.47
N ASP A 106 -5.62 7.01 18.64
CA ASP A 106 -5.50 5.88 17.71
C ASP A 106 -6.20 6.16 16.35
N TYR A 107 -6.95 7.27 16.24
CA TYR A 107 -7.62 7.72 15.01
C TYR A 107 -6.85 8.78 14.21
N LEU A 108 -5.65 9.20 14.65
CA LEU A 108 -4.91 10.30 14.01
C LEU A 108 -4.50 10.03 12.54
N GLY A 109 -4.46 8.77 12.09
CA GLY A 109 -4.19 8.43 10.68
C GLY A 109 -5.45 8.28 9.79
N ILE A 110 -6.64 8.36 10.37
CA ILE A 110 -7.89 7.91 9.72
C ILE A 110 -8.53 9.02 8.85
N GLU A 111 -8.19 10.27 9.12
CA GLU A 111 -8.71 11.42 8.36
C GLU A 111 -7.97 11.66 7.05
N ILE A 112 -6.84 11.00 6.88
CA ILE A 112 -5.85 11.32 5.86
C ILE A 112 -6.24 10.71 4.50
N ILE A 113 -6.70 9.45 4.48
CA ILE A 113 -7.09 8.76 3.25
C ILE A 113 -8.59 9.00 2.99
N PRO A 114 -9.01 9.51 1.82
CA PRO A 114 -10.41 9.84 1.53
C PRO A 114 -11.40 8.69 1.76
N ALA A 115 -11.00 7.45 1.45
CA ALA A 115 -11.82 6.26 1.67
C ALA A 115 -11.98 5.93 3.17
N LEU A 116 -10.89 6.03 3.95
CA LEU A 116 -10.92 5.80 5.40
C LEU A 116 -11.69 6.90 6.14
N ARG A 117 -11.63 8.15 5.65
CA ARG A 117 -12.42 9.27 6.16
C ARG A 117 -13.93 9.01 6.08
N LYS A 118 -14.40 8.35 5.01
CA LYS A 118 -15.81 7.95 4.88
C LYS A 118 -16.19 6.88 5.92
N LEU A 119 -15.35 5.87 6.14
CA LEU A 119 -15.55 4.88 7.20
C LEU A 119 -15.56 5.51 8.59
N HIS A 120 -14.70 6.50 8.85
CA HIS A 120 -14.73 7.28 10.09
C HIS A 120 -16.03 8.06 10.29
N GLY A 121 -16.55 8.67 9.23
CA GLY A 121 -17.85 9.34 9.25
C GLY A 121 -18.97 8.39 9.67
N LEU A 122 -18.97 7.17 9.12
CA LEU A 122 -19.91 6.11 9.52
C LEU A 122 -19.69 5.69 10.98
N ALA A 123 -18.44 5.49 11.42
CA ALA A 123 -18.14 5.14 12.81
C ALA A 123 -18.69 6.20 13.78
N ARG A 124 -18.50 7.49 13.47
CA ARG A 124 -19.07 8.59 14.24
C ARG A 124 -20.59 8.54 14.28
N HIS A 125 -21.24 8.30 13.14
CA HIS A 125 -22.69 8.19 13.07
C HIS A 125 -23.21 7.06 13.96
N TYR A 126 -22.67 5.86 13.84
CA TYR A 126 -23.11 4.70 14.64
C TYR A 126 -22.62 4.73 16.10
N ASN A 127 -21.84 5.72 16.50
CA ASN A 127 -21.46 5.96 17.89
C ASN A 127 -22.31 7.05 18.56
N ALA A 128 -23.09 7.82 17.78
CA ALA A 128 -23.98 8.84 18.32
C ALA A 128 -25.13 8.19 19.11
N PRO A 129 -25.62 8.81 20.22
CA PRO A 129 -26.64 8.21 21.08
C PRO A 129 -27.90 7.74 20.35
N GLU A 130 -28.34 8.51 19.36
CA GLU A 130 -29.60 8.30 18.62
C GLU A 130 -29.50 7.17 17.58
N THR A 131 -28.30 6.89 17.08
CA THR A 131 -28.06 5.97 15.96
C THR A 131 -27.09 4.87 16.36
N ARG A 132 -26.95 4.61 17.67
CA ARG A 132 -25.93 3.72 18.21
C ARG A 132 -26.16 2.28 17.78
N ASP A 133 -25.24 1.72 17.02
CA ASP A 133 -25.24 0.31 16.62
C ASP A 133 -23.87 -0.34 16.87
N GLY A 134 -23.80 -1.18 17.91
CA GLY A 134 -22.56 -1.87 18.29
C GLY A 134 -22.07 -2.89 17.25
N ARG A 135 -22.97 -3.49 16.45
CA ARG A 135 -22.59 -4.43 15.39
C ARG A 135 -21.96 -3.68 14.24
N MET A 136 -22.54 -2.55 13.86
CA MET A 136 -22.01 -1.73 12.78
C MET A 136 -20.68 -1.07 13.17
N LEU A 137 -20.55 -0.59 14.40
CA LEU A 137 -19.26 -0.10 14.91
C LEU A 137 -18.18 -1.19 14.84
N HIS A 138 -18.52 -2.42 15.22
CA HIS A 138 -17.59 -3.53 15.15
C HIS A 138 -17.20 -3.88 13.71
N ALA A 139 -18.16 -3.95 12.79
CA ALA A 139 -17.92 -4.16 11.36
C ALA A 139 -16.98 -3.09 10.77
N ILE A 140 -17.22 -1.82 11.09
CA ILE A 140 -16.40 -0.69 10.64
C ILE A 140 -14.97 -0.81 11.19
N ASP A 141 -14.82 -1.14 12.48
CA ASP A 141 -13.51 -1.36 13.10
C ASP A 141 -12.73 -2.50 12.41
N MET A 142 -13.40 -3.60 12.05
CA MET A 142 -12.77 -4.74 11.40
C MET A 142 -12.34 -4.43 9.95
N GLY A 143 -13.22 -3.81 9.17
CA GLY A 143 -12.87 -3.34 7.83
C GLY A 143 -11.73 -2.32 7.87
N TRP A 144 -11.77 -1.38 8.81
CA TRP A 144 -10.71 -0.38 8.98
C TRP A 144 -9.35 -1.03 9.23
N PHE A 145 -9.26 -2.03 10.12
CA PHE A 145 -7.99 -2.68 10.41
C PHE A 145 -7.34 -3.26 9.14
N ILE A 146 -8.12 -3.99 8.33
CA ILE A 146 -7.61 -4.62 7.10
C ILE A 146 -7.12 -3.55 6.13
N MET A 147 -7.91 -2.50 5.91
CA MET A 147 -7.48 -1.41 5.03
C MET A 147 -6.21 -0.75 5.54
N ASN A 148 -6.17 -0.38 6.83
CA ASN A 148 -5.02 0.30 7.41
C ASN A 148 -3.73 -0.51 7.24
N LYS A 149 -3.78 -1.82 7.49
CA LYS A 149 -2.66 -2.73 7.24
C LYS A 149 -2.11 -2.62 5.82
N TYR A 150 -2.98 -2.72 4.82
CA TYR A 150 -2.54 -2.75 3.42
C TYR A 150 -2.15 -1.38 2.88
N TYR A 151 -2.75 -0.29 3.37
CA TYR A 151 -2.25 1.06 3.04
C TYR A 151 -0.81 1.25 3.53
N THR A 152 -0.48 0.81 4.75
CA THR A 152 0.90 0.86 5.25
C THR A 152 1.86 0.03 4.39
N VAL A 153 1.46 -1.17 3.95
CA VAL A 153 2.33 -2.01 3.10
C VAL A 153 2.47 -1.45 1.67
N THR A 154 1.48 -0.70 1.17
CA THR A 154 1.60 -0.03 -0.14
C THR A 154 2.55 1.17 -0.12
N GLU A 155 2.84 1.76 1.05
CA GLU A 155 3.84 2.83 1.18
C GLU A 155 5.26 2.31 0.89
N ASP A 156 5.53 1.02 1.13
CA ASP A 156 6.83 0.39 0.91
C ASP A 156 7.14 0.12 -0.58
N VAL A 157 6.16 0.30 -1.48
CA VAL A 157 6.28 0.00 -2.91
C VAL A 157 6.23 1.29 -3.74
N PRO A 158 7.38 1.88 -4.11
CA PRO A 158 7.45 3.21 -4.71
C PRO A 158 6.85 3.32 -6.13
N VAL A 159 6.42 2.21 -6.74
CA VAL A 159 5.76 2.24 -8.06
C VAL A 159 4.42 2.98 -8.04
N TYR A 160 3.70 2.97 -6.92
CA TYR A 160 2.40 3.65 -6.81
C TYR A 160 2.57 5.17 -6.90
N SER A 161 3.57 5.73 -6.21
CA SER A 161 3.88 7.16 -6.30
C SER A 161 4.50 7.50 -7.65
N ALA A 162 5.39 6.66 -8.19
CA ALA A 162 5.96 6.85 -9.52
C ALA A 162 4.87 6.93 -10.61
N ALA A 163 3.87 6.04 -10.57
CA ALA A 163 2.76 6.05 -11.52
C ALA A 163 1.94 7.35 -11.45
N LEU A 164 1.69 7.87 -10.25
CA LEU A 164 1.00 9.16 -10.06
C LEU A 164 1.83 10.34 -10.60
N LEU A 165 3.15 10.32 -10.37
CA LEU A 165 4.07 11.37 -10.81
C LEU A 165 4.24 11.41 -12.34
N LEU A 166 4.24 10.23 -12.98
CA LEU A 166 4.37 10.09 -14.44
C LEU A 166 3.07 10.43 -15.19
N ASP A 167 1.92 10.43 -14.53
CA ASP A 167 0.65 10.84 -15.13
C ASP A 167 0.57 12.37 -15.27
N PRO A 168 0.52 12.93 -16.51
CA PRO A 168 0.50 14.37 -16.74
C PRO A 168 -0.68 15.10 -16.10
N SER A 169 -1.81 14.41 -15.87
CA SER A 169 -3.01 14.98 -15.27
C SER A 169 -2.98 15.03 -13.74
N LYS A 170 -2.07 14.27 -13.11
CA LYS A 170 -1.98 14.13 -11.66
C LYS A 170 -0.72 14.78 -11.11
N ARG A 171 0.44 14.21 -11.45
CA ARG A 171 1.76 14.64 -10.96
C ARG A 171 1.81 14.77 -9.42
N ASP A 172 2.70 15.61 -8.92
CA ASP A 172 2.83 15.89 -7.48
C ASP A 172 1.62 16.64 -6.91
N ALA A 173 0.90 17.39 -7.74
CA ALA A 173 -0.32 18.09 -7.34
C ALA A 173 -1.39 17.15 -6.77
N TYR A 174 -1.57 15.96 -7.37
CA TYR A 174 -2.52 14.97 -6.86
C TYR A 174 -2.13 14.45 -5.48
N ILE A 175 -0.84 14.13 -5.29
CA ILE A 175 -0.30 13.67 -4.00
C ILE A 175 -0.54 14.76 -2.94
N LYS A 176 -0.15 16.00 -3.24
CA LYS A 176 -0.32 17.15 -2.33
C LYS A 176 -1.77 17.47 -2.00
N GLN A 177 -2.70 17.16 -2.90
CA GLN A 177 -4.12 17.40 -2.66
C GLN A 177 -4.78 16.30 -1.81
N ASN A 178 -4.33 15.05 -1.95
CA ASN A 178 -5.07 13.90 -1.44
C ASN A 178 -4.38 13.18 -0.28
N TRP A 179 -3.07 13.37 -0.11
CA TRP A 179 -2.23 12.69 0.89
C TRP A 179 -1.76 13.71 1.93
N PRO A 180 -1.36 13.27 3.13
CA PRO A 180 -0.88 14.18 4.16
C PRO A 180 0.55 14.62 3.84
N ASP A 181 0.92 15.79 4.34
CA ASP A 181 2.22 16.40 4.09
C ASP A 181 3.40 15.52 4.52
N GLU A 182 3.21 14.76 5.59
CA GLU A 182 4.20 13.81 6.13
C GLU A 182 4.58 12.70 5.13
N TRP A 183 3.75 12.42 4.13
CA TRP A 183 3.97 11.34 3.16
C TRP A 183 4.64 11.81 1.87
N TYR A 184 4.75 13.12 1.66
CA TYR A 184 5.23 13.66 0.37
C TYR A 184 6.67 13.25 0.09
N ASP A 185 7.55 13.41 1.08
CA ASP A 185 8.98 13.16 0.93
C ASP A 185 9.25 11.67 0.66
N ASN A 186 8.57 10.77 1.37
CA ASN A 186 8.70 9.33 1.14
C ASN A 186 8.16 8.93 -0.24
N ALA A 187 7.01 9.46 -0.65
CA ALA A 187 6.38 9.13 -1.92
C ALA A 187 7.20 9.65 -3.12
N ILE A 188 7.59 10.93 -3.09
CA ILE A 188 8.32 11.58 -4.16
C ILE A 188 9.77 11.09 -4.18
N GLY A 189 10.42 11.03 -3.01
CA GLY A 189 11.78 10.55 -2.85
C GLY A 189 11.93 9.08 -3.26
N GLY A 190 10.98 8.22 -2.90
CA GLY A 190 10.98 6.82 -3.33
C GLY A 190 10.88 6.65 -4.85
N ALA A 191 10.06 7.48 -5.51
CA ALA A 191 9.97 7.47 -6.98
C ALA A 191 11.23 8.05 -7.65
N GLN A 192 11.83 9.09 -7.08
CA GLN A 192 13.10 9.65 -7.54
C GLN A 192 14.24 8.65 -7.40
N ALA A 193 14.32 7.91 -6.29
CA ALA A 193 15.32 6.88 -6.07
C ALA A 193 15.25 5.79 -7.15
N ILE A 194 14.05 5.30 -7.51
CA ILE A 194 13.89 4.36 -8.64
C ILE A 194 14.45 4.98 -9.93
N TRP A 195 14.09 6.23 -10.22
CA TRP A 195 14.55 6.91 -11.42
C TRP A 195 16.08 6.99 -11.45
N GLU A 196 16.72 7.43 -10.37
CA GLU A 196 18.16 7.61 -10.27
C GLU A 196 18.94 6.29 -10.35
N GLU A 197 18.52 5.29 -9.57
CA GLU A 197 19.19 4.00 -9.48
C GLU A 197 19.08 3.20 -10.77
N GLU A 198 17.91 3.28 -11.42
CA GLU A 198 17.61 2.41 -12.53
C GLU A 198 17.68 3.16 -13.84
N TYR A 199 16.93 4.24 -14.01
CA TYR A 199 16.63 4.83 -15.32
C TYR A 199 17.54 6.00 -15.71
N ASN A 200 18.22 6.65 -14.76
CA ASN A 200 19.11 7.78 -14.96
C ASN A 200 20.51 7.36 -15.44
N ILE A 201 20.55 6.50 -16.46
CA ILE A 201 21.77 6.10 -17.12
C ILE A 201 22.05 7.16 -18.20
N GLU A 202 23.21 7.82 -18.16
CA GLU A 202 23.61 8.72 -19.23
C GLU A 202 23.53 7.99 -20.58
N LEU A 203 22.72 8.52 -21.51
CA LEU A 203 22.69 8.02 -22.87
C LEU A 203 24.11 8.15 -23.46
N PRO A 204 24.64 7.12 -24.15
CA PRO A 204 25.94 7.24 -24.78
C PRO A 204 25.95 8.49 -25.66
N THR A 205 26.86 9.42 -25.39
CA THR A 205 27.03 10.63 -26.19
C THR A 205 27.15 10.24 -27.65
N LYS A 206 26.25 10.74 -28.51
CA LYS A 206 26.29 10.52 -29.96
C LYS A 206 27.75 10.71 -30.42
N PRO A 207 28.38 9.72 -31.11
CA PRO A 207 29.70 9.95 -31.67
C PRO A 207 29.59 11.14 -32.62
N SER A 208 30.47 12.13 -32.45
CA SER A 208 30.52 13.33 -33.27
C SER A 208 30.52 12.92 -34.74
N GLY A 209 29.45 13.25 -35.47
CA GLY A 209 29.31 12.88 -36.87
C GLY A 209 30.50 13.42 -37.66
N ARG A 210 31.37 12.53 -38.12
CA ARG A 210 32.24 12.84 -39.26
C ARG A 210 31.31 12.92 -40.47
N SER A 211 31.23 14.11 -41.04
CA SER A 211 30.63 14.36 -42.36
C SER A 211 31.37 13.51 -43.40
N GLU A 212 30.81 12.35 -43.73
CA GLU A 212 31.16 11.66 -44.97
C GLU A 212 30.39 12.34 -46.10
N ARG A 213 31.10 13.15 -46.88
CA ARG A 213 30.62 13.66 -48.16
C ARG A 213 30.53 12.48 -49.13
N CYS A 214 29.33 12.19 -49.64
CA CYS A 214 29.13 11.29 -50.77
C CYS A 214 29.84 11.85 -52.03
N PRO A 215 30.52 11.01 -52.84
CA PRO A 215 31.03 11.44 -54.14
C PRO A 215 29.86 11.66 -55.11
N GLY A 216 29.83 12.83 -55.75
CA GLY A 216 28.79 13.21 -56.70
C GLY A 216 28.72 12.28 -57.92
N LEU A 217 27.49 11.91 -58.26
CA LEU A 217 27.14 11.25 -59.52
C LEU A 217 27.44 12.20 -60.70
N CYS A 218 28.15 11.65 -61.68
CA CYS A 218 28.40 12.23 -62.99
C CYS A 218 27.08 12.46 -63.75
N GLY A 219 26.95 13.60 -64.40
CA GLY A 219 25.86 13.89 -65.34
C GLY A 219 26.06 15.21 -66.06
N THR A 220 26.69 15.16 -67.24
CA THR A 220 26.18 15.58 -68.57
C THR A 220 27.26 15.30 -69.60
#